data_AF-D7T832-F1
#
_entry.id   AF-D7T832-F1
#
_cell.length_a   1.000
_cell.length_b   1.000
_cell.length_c   1.000
_cell.angle_alpha   90.00
_cell.angle_beta   90.00
_cell.angle_gamma   90.00
#
_symmetry.space_group_name_H-M   'P 1'
#
loop_
_entity.id
_entity.type
_entity.pdbx_description
1 polymer ?
#
loop_
_entity_poly.entity_id
_entity_poly.type
_entity_poly.pdbx_seq_one_letter_code
_entity_poly.pdbx_strand_id
1 'polypeptide(L)'
;MLPQRVKRAITENPKKLANLIDLANLPSTLREFVGQSQISRLGCFMRVWSYIKANNLQDPNNKNVVICDDKLRSILLGKPRVELAELPALIKLHFPKERK
;
A
#
# COMPACT_ATOMS: atom_id res chain seq x y z
N MET A 1 -12.30 12.41 11.20
CA MET A 1 -13.03 12.75 9.95
C MET A 1 -12.03 12.78 8.80
N LEU A 2 -12.19 11.94 7.77
CA LEU A 2 -11.24 11.85 6.65
C LEU A 2 -11.48 12.99 5.63
N PRO A 3 -10.44 13.68 5.16
CA PRO A 3 -10.58 14.81 4.24
C PRO A 3 -11.21 14.38 2.90
N GLN A 4 -12.24 15.12 2.48
CA GLN A 4 -13.14 14.84 1.35
C GLN A 4 -12.46 14.64 -0.02
N ARG A 5 -11.19 15.01 -0.18
CA ARG A 5 -10.43 14.87 -1.43
C ARG A 5 -10.07 13.42 -1.79
N VAL A 6 -10.02 12.50 -0.84
CA VAL A 6 -9.76 11.07 -1.12
C VAL A 6 -10.98 10.38 -1.72
N LYS A 7 -12.19 10.94 -1.54
CA LYS A 7 -13.44 10.33 -2.03
C LYS A 7 -13.63 10.45 -3.54
N ARG A 8 -12.99 11.41 -4.21
CA ARG A 8 -13.24 11.69 -5.64
C ARG A 8 -12.47 10.81 -6.62
N ALA A 9 -11.28 10.32 -6.24
CA ALA A 9 -10.49 9.43 -7.11
C ALA A 9 -11.00 7.97 -7.16
N ILE A 10 -12.04 7.64 -6.40
CA ILE A 10 -12.64 6.29 -6.31
C ILE A 10 -13.66 6.07 -7.44
N THR A 11 -14.19 7.13 -8.06
CA THR A 11 -15.32 7.05 -9.01
C THR A 11 -14.92 6.80 -10.48
N GLU A 12 -13.65 6.98 -10.87
CA GLU A 12 -13.31 7.05 -12.31
C GLU A 12 -12.86 5.74 -12.98
N ASN A 13 -12.70 4.61 -12.27
CA ASN A 13 -12.33 3.36 -12.95
C ASN A 13 -12.77 2.04 -12.25
N PRO A 14 -14.01 1.56 -12.46
CA PRO A 14 -14.56 0.40 -11.75
C PRO A 14 -13.84 -0.93 -12.04
N LYS A 15 -13.28 -1.10 -13.25
CA LYS A 15 -12.54 -2.32 -13.64
C LYS A 15 -11.20 -2.45 -12.90
N LYS A 16 -10.57 -1.31 -12.58
CA LYS A 16 -9.30 -1.28 -11.83
C LYS A 16 -9.55 -1.53 -10.34
N LEU A 17 -10.68 -1.05 -9.82
CA LEU A 17 -11.13 -1.26 -8.44
C LEU A 17 -11.47 -2.72 -8.13
N ALA A 18 -12.17 -3.41 -9.04
CA ALA A 18 -12.52 -4.83 -8.88
C ALA A 18 -11.29 -5.72 -8.73
N ASN A 19 -10.24 -5.48 -9.54
CA ASN A 19 -8.97 -6.18 -9.43
C ASN A 19 -8.35 -5.94 -8.02
N LEU A 20 -8.43 -4.73 -7.48
CA LEU A 20 -7.80 -4.37 -6.21
C LEU A 20 -8.49 -4.92 -4.95
N ILE A 21 -9.67 -5.54 -5.08
CA ILE A 21 -10.44 -6.16 -3.97
C ILE A 21 -10.06 -7.63 -3.78
N ASP A 22 -9.34 -8.24 -4.74
CA ASP A 22 -8.89 -9.62 -4.64
C ASP A 22 -7.98 -9.87 -3.42
N LEU A 23 -8.40 -10.82 -2.58
CA LEU A 23 -7.79 -11.18 -1.30
C LEU A 23 -6.67 -12.20 -1.54
N ALA A 24 -5.41 -11.77 -1.56
CA ALA A 24 -4.28 -12.69 -1.67
C ALA A 24 -3.74 -13.12 -0.30
N ASN A 25 -3.15 -14.32 -0.26
CA ASN A 25 -2.36 -14.77 0.88
C ASN A 25 -1.09 -13.91 0.98
N LEU A 26 -0.94 -13.23 2.12
CA LEU A 26 0.21 -12.35 2.34
C LEU A 26 1.45 -13.16 2.72
N PRO A 27 2.66 -12.76 2.27
CA PRO A 27 3.90 -13.26 2.84
C PRO A 27 3.99 -12.89 4.32
N SER A 28 4.69 -13.70 5.11
CA SER A 28 4.78 -13.64 6.57
C SER A 28 5.00 -12.20 7.09
N THR A 29 5.89 -11.46 6.44
CA THR A 29 6.25 -10.08 6.77
C THR A 29 5.07 -9.10 6.71
N LEU A 30 4.20 -9.24 5.71
CA LEU A 30 3.00 -8.42 5.55
C LEU A 30 1.91 -8.83 6.54
N ARG A 31 1.80 -10.13 6.84
CA ARG A 31 0.86 -10.65 7.83
C ARG A 31 1.15 -10.09 9.22
N GLU A 32 2.41 -10.04 9.64
CA GLU A 32 2.79 -9.46 10.93
C GLU A 32 2.52 -7.96 11.01
N PHE A 33 2.76 -7.23 9.93
CA PHE A 33 2.48 -5.80 9.90
C PHE A 33 0.99 -5.48 9.92
N VAL A 34 0.21 -6.18 9.11
CA VAL A 34 -1.24 -5.95 8.95
C VAL A 34 -2.03 -6.60 10.09
N GLY A 35 -1.52 -7.68 10.68
CA GLY A 35 -2.22 -8.51 11.66
C GLY A 35 -3.32 -9.38 11.03
N GLN A 36 -3.36 -9.51 9.70
CA GLN A 36 -4.37 -10.29 8.99
C GLN A 36 -3.73 -11.30 8.04
N SER A 37 -4.35 -12.47 7.93
CA SER A 37 -3.88 -13.55 7.07
C SER A 37 -4.08 -13.24 5.57
N GLN A 38 -5.13 -12.48 5.27
CA GLN A 38 -5.52 -12.04 3.93
C GLN A 38 -5.92 -10.58 3.98
N ILE A 39 -5.54 -9.81 2.98
CA ILE A 39 -6.00 -8.43 2.78
C ILE A 39 -6.09 -8.18 1.28
N SER A 40 -7.02 -7.34 0.84
CA SER A 40 -7.07 -6.92 -0.55
C SER A 40 -5.91 -5.97 -0.88
N ARG A 41 -5.51 -5.87 -2.16
CA ARG A 41 -4.46 -4.91 -2.59
C ARG A 41 -4.76 -3.48 -2.14
N LEU A 42 -6.00 -3.04 -2.29
CA LEU A 42 -6.42 -1.71 -1.84
C LEU A 42 -6.33 -1.58 -0.31
N GLY A 43 -6.76 -2.61 0.41
CA GLY A 43 -6.65 -2.66 1.86
C GLY A 43 -5.21 -2.55 2.33
N CYS A 44 -4.29 -3.31 1.73
CA CYS A 44 -2.86 -3.23 1.99
C CYS A 44 -2.33 -1.82 1.75
N PHE A 45 -2.68 -1.22 0.61
CA PHE A 45 -2.27 0.14 0.28
C PHE A 45 -2.77 1.14 1.32
N MET A 46 -4.04 1.08 1.72
CA MET A 46 -4.59 1.97 2.74
C MET A 46 -3.94 1.76 4.12
N ARG A 47 -3.63 0.52 4.50
CA ARG A 47 -2.95 0.20 5.77
C ARG A 47 -1.54 0.78 5.80
N VAL A 48 -0.78 0.57 4.72
CA VAL A 48 0.57 1.12 4.53
C VAL A 48 0.52 2.65 4.51
N TRP A 49 -0.39 3.24 3.74
CA TRP A 49 -0.60 4.69 3.67
C TRP A 49 -0.95 5.33 5.01
N SER A 50 -1.85 4.71 5.78
CA SER A 50 -2.21 5.17 7.11
C SER A 50 -1.01 5.10 8.06
N TYR A 51 -0.19 4.06 7.96
CA TYR A 51 1.03 3.94 8.77
C TYR A 51 2.05 5.01 8.41
N ILE A 52 2.27 5.27 7.12
CA ILE A 52 3.18 6.33 6.63
C ILE A 52 2.76 7.68 7.22
N LYS A 53 1.48 8.00 7.18
CA LYS A 53 0.95 9.26 7.74
C LYS A 53 1.04 9.32 9.26
N ALA A 54 0.70 8.24 9.95
CA ALA A 54 0.76 8.19 11.42
C ALA A 54 2.19 8.38 11.93
N ASN A 55 3.19 7.87 11.20
CA ASN A 55 4.60 7.95 11.57
C ASN A 55 5.33 9.12 10.88
N ASN A 56 4.63 9.99 10.13
CA ASN A 56 5.21 11.09 9.36
C ASN A 56 6.41 10.68 8.50
N LEU A 57 6.30 9.53 7.84
CA LEU A 57 7.35 8.94 7.02
C LEU A 57 7.40 9.52 5.60
N GLN A 58 6.73 10.65 5.35
CA GLN A 58 6.85 11.37 4.08
C GLN A 58 8.07 12.29 4.12
N ASP A 59 8.79 12.37 3.01
CA ASP A 59 9.92 13.29 2.92
C ASP A 59 9.40 14.75 2.97
N PRO A 60 9.96 15.61 3.83
CA PRO A 60 9.50 16.99 3.99
C PRO A 60 9.81 17.85 2.76
N ASN A 61 10.83 17.49 1.97
CA ASN A 61 11.18 18.18 0.73
C ASN A 61 10.35 17.64 -0.43
N ASN A 62 10.12 16.32 -0.46
CA ASN A 62 9.40 15.64 -1.52
C ASN A 62 8.22 14.82 -0.99
N LYS A 63 7.02 15.41 -1.02
CA LYS A 63 5.76 14.75 -0.60
C LYS A 63 5.40 13.48 -1.39
N ASN A 64 6.05 13.26 -2.53
CA ASN A 64 5.92 12.06 -3.36
C ASN A 64 6.84 10.91 -2.91
N VAL A 65 7.81 11.18 -2.03
CA VAL A 65 8.76 10.20 -1.51
C VAL A 65 8.38 9.84 -0.08
N VAL A 66 8.44 8.54 0.20
CA VAL A 66 8.23 7.94 1.51
C VAL A 66 9.56 7.38 2.00
N ILE A 67 9.99 7.85 3.14
CA ILE A 67 11.15 7.35 3.88
C ILE A 67 10.71 6.09 4.60
N CYS A 68 11.18 4.94 4.15
CA CYS A 68 10.78 3.66 4.71
C CYS A 68 11.53 3.41 6.01
N ASP A 69 10.78 3.30 7.10
CA ASP A 69 11.27 2.80 8.37
C ASP A 69 11.52 1.27 8.30
N ASP A 70 12.13 0.67 9.32
CA ASP A 70 12.54 -0.74 9.33
C ASP A 70 11.39 -1.71 9.00
N LYS A 71 10.19 -1.43 9.54
CA LYS A 71 8.96 -2.19 9.25
C LYS A 71 8.49 -2.02 7.80
N LEU A 72 8.54 -0.79 7.29
CA LEU A 72 8.12 -0.46 5.93
C LEU A 72 9.10 -1.01 4.90
N ARG A 73 10.41 -1.00 5.21
CA ARG A 73 11.45 -1.61 4.40
C ARG A 73 11.19 -3.09 4.26
N SER A 74 10.91 -3.79 5.35
CA SER A 74 10.59 -5.23 5.32
C SER A 74 9.42 -5.57 4.39
N ILE A 75 8.43 -4.67 4.30
CA ILE A 75 7.29 -4.83 3.38
C ILE A 75 7.68 -4.42 1.96
N LEU A 76 8.39 -3.31 1.77
CA LEU A 76 8.69 -2.71 0.47
C LEU A 76 10.01 -3.22 -0.13
N LEU A 77 10.27 -4.52 0.00
CA LEU A 77 11.46 -5.21 -0.57
C LEU A 77 12.80 -4.62 -0.09
N GLY A 78 12.86 -4.13 1.15
CA GLY A 78 14.05 -3.52 1.77
C GLY A 78 14.35 -2.10 1.32
N LYS A 79 13.55 -1.50 0.43
CA LYS A 79 13.85 -0.18 -0.13
C LYS A 79 13.81 0.91 0.96
N PRO A 80 14.89 1.69 1.18
CA PRO A 80 14.91 2.77 2.17
C PRO A 80 14.03 3.96 1.79
N ARG A 81 13.78 4.13 0.49
CA ARG A 81 13.02 5.22 -0.08
C ARG A 81 12.13 4.63 -1.15
N VAL A 82 10.84 4.93 -1.11
CA VAL A 82 9.94 4.58 -2.19
C VAL A 82 9.14 5.79 -2.61
N GLU A 83 8.81 5.85 -3.89
CA GLU A 83 7.84 6.83 -4.36
C GLU A 83 6.41 6.33 -4.15
N LEU A 84 5.50 7.29 -4.01
CA LEU A 84 4.06 7.05 -3.94
C LEU A 84 3.53 6.27 -5.15
N ALA A 85 4.15 6.49 -6.32
CA ALA A 85 3.84 5.77 -7.55
C ALA A 85 4.36 4.32 -7.54
N GLU A 86 5.44 4.04 -6.81
CA GLU A 86 6.02 2.70 -6.65
C GLU A 86 5.20 1.85 -5.66
N LEU A 87 4.57 2.47 -4.65
CA LEU A 87 3.74 1.76 -3.65
C LEU A 87 2.74 0.75 -4.26
N PRO A 88 1.85 1.13 -5.19
CA PRO A 88 0.92 0.18 -5.80
C PRO A 88 1.62 -0.91 -6.64
N ALA A 89 2.79 -0.62 -7.21
CA ALA A 89 3.57 -1.61 -7.97
C ALA A 89 4.26 -2.61 -7.03
N LEU A 90 4.83 -2.14 -5.92
CA LEU A 90 5.42 -2.97 -4.86
C LEU A 90 4.36 -3.85 -4.23
N ILE A 91 3.22 -3.29 -3.84
CA ILE A 91 2.08 -4.06 -3.33
C ILE A 91 1.65 -5.10 -4.36
N LYS A 92 1.53 -4.74 -5.64
CA LYS A 92 1.21 -5.71 -6.69
C LYS A 92 2.22 -6.87 -6.78
N LEU A 93 3.49 -6.68 -6.41
CA LEU A 93 4.47 -7.76 -6.40
C LEU A 93 4.23 -8.79 -5.28
N HIS A 94 3.68 -8.36 -4.15
CA HIS A 94 3.31 -9.28 -3.05
C HIS A 94 2.06 -10.09 -3.36
N PHE A 95 1.28 -9.68 -4.35
CA PHE A 95 0.03 -10.30 -4.74
C PHE A 95 0.27 -11.01 -6.07
N PRO A 96 0.54 -12.32 -6.09
CA PRO A 96 0.76 -13.03 -7.34
C PRO A 96 -0.45 -12.81 -8.24
N LYS A 97 -0.18 -12.28 -9.44
CA LYS A 97 -1.19 -11.95 -10.43
C LYS A 97 -2.01 -13.22 -10.68
N GLU A 98 -3.30 -13.22 -10.31
CA GLU A 98 -4.20 -14.29 -10.72
C GLU A 98 -4.14 -14.34 -12.26
N ARG A 99 -3.47 -15.37 -12.78
CA ARG A 99 -3.56 -15.70 -14.19
C ARG A 99 -4.95 -16.29 -14.37
N LYS A 100 -5.87 -15.46 -14.84
CA LYS A 100 -7.02 -15.94 -15.59
C LYS A 100 -6.69 -15.84 -17.07
#